data_AF-A0A2T5XXY5-F1
#
_entry.id   AF-A0A2T5XXY5-F1
#
_cell.length_a   1.000
_cell.length_b   1.000
_cell.length_c   1.000
_cell.angle_alpha   90.00
_cell.angle_beta   90.00
_cell.angle_gamma   90.00
#
_symmetry.space_group_name_H-M   'P 1'
#
loop_
_entity.id
_entity.type
_entity.pdbx_description
1 polymer ?
#
loop_
_entity_poly.entity_id
_entity_poly.type
_entity_poly.pdbx_seq_one_letter_code
_entity_poly.pdbx_strand_id
1 'polypeptide(L)'
;MPTTEKSPEFYKHYPTLFHTYFPTVSAETLHLLCKAGYTYYNAVLCLDALVDEGDTKALVEMLALQEQTIKILTSIYGYKSPFWELWQQRKAEYFKAIQTEKRLLTTPEVSFEQYSSLADDKSAFGKIAIDSLWVQSNTQNKTVYEKLLLSHRYFSVGFQLYDDV
;
A
#
# COMPACT_ATOMS: atom_id res chain seq x y z
N MET A 1 -14.42 -2.18 23.66
CA MET A 1 -14.11 -3.59 23.31
C MET A 1 -12.64 -3.67 22.96
N PRO A 2 -11.88 -4.66 23.44
CA PRO A 2 -10.48 -4.79 23.04
C PRO A 2 -10.45 -5.28 21.59
N THR A 3 -10.08 -4.41 20.68
CA THR A 3 -9.77 -4.76 19.28
C THR A 3 -8.45 -5.49 19.28
N THR A 4 -8.47 -6.82 19.20
CA THR A 4 -7.29 -7.58 18.79
C THR A 4 -7.00 -7.20 17.35
N GLU A 5 -6.11 -6.22 17.15
CA GLU A 5 -5.55 -5.93 15.83
C GLU A 5 -4.90 -7.21 15.31
N LYS A 6 -5.49 -7.81 14.27
CA LYS A 6 -4.92 -8.98 13.58
C LYS A 6 -3.69 -8.61 12.73
N SER A 7 -3.48 -7.32 12.50
CA SER A 7 -2.46 -6.80 11.59
C SER A 7 -1.11 -6.61 12.31
N PRO A 8 0.02 -6.96 11.67
CA PRO A 8 1.34 -6.67 12.20
C PRO A 8 1.51 -5.19 12.58
N GLU A 9 2.13 -4.94 13.73
CA GLU A 9 2.31 -3.59 14.29
C GLU A 9 3.09 -2.66 13.34
N PHE A 10 3.97 -3.22 12.50
CA PHE A 10 4.78 -2.45 11.57
C PHE A 10 3.94 -1.62 10.57
N TYR A 11 2.69 -1.99 10.28
CA TYR A 11 1.82 -1.21 9.40
C TYR A 11 1.50 0.19 9.95
N LYS A 12 1.55 0.37 11.28
CA LYS A 12 1.37 1.69 11.93
C LYS A 12 2.50 2.66 11.62
N HIS A 13 3.67 2.13 11.28
CA HIS A 13 4.90 2.88 11.09
C HIS A 13 5.56 2.56 9.73
N TYR A 14 4.79 2.06 8.76
CA TYR A 14 5.35 1.50 7.52
C TYR A 14 6.31 2.44 6.77
N PRO A 15 6.03 3.77 6.63
CA PRO A 15 6.99 4.69 6.02
C PRO A 15 8.34 4.77 6.74
N THR A 16 8.40 4.55 8.05
CA THR A 16 9.66 4.62 8.83
C THR A 16 10.67 3.58 8.37
N LEU A 17 10.21 2.44 7.83
CA LEU A 17 11.08 1.37 7.32
C LEU A 17 11.98 1.84 6.17
N PHE A 18 11.58 2.90 5.47
CA PHE A 18 12.30 3.41 4.30
C PHE A 18 12.90 4.81 4.53
N HIS A 19 12.60 5.46 5.66
CA HIS A 19 12.95 6.87 5.92
C HIS A 19 14.46 7.13 5.89
N THR A 20 15.30 6.19 6.32
CA THR A 20 16.76 6.33 6.29
C THR A 20 17.31 6.65 4.90
N TYR A 21 16.61 6.25 3.83
CA TYR A 21 16.99 6.54 2.45
C TYR A 21 16.52 7.91 1.94
N PHE A 22 15.69 8.61 2.72
CA PHE A 22 15.10 9.91 2.41
C PHE A 22 15.27 10.90 3.58
N PRO A 23 16.52 11.22 3.99
CA PRO A 23 16.80 11.97 5.22
C PRO A 23 16.29 13.42 5.19
N THR A 24 15.93 13.95 4.02
CA THR A 24 15.37 15.30 3.85
C THR A 24 13.90 15.39 4.27
N VAL A 25 13.20 14.26 4.42
CA VAL A 25 11.82 14.23 4.90
C VAL A 25 11.79 14.50 6.40
N SER A 26 11.08 15.55 6.80
CA SER A 26 10.98 15.96 8.21
C SER A 26 10.25 14.93 9.06
N ALA A 27 10.52 14.93 10.37
CA ALA A 27 9.84 14.06 11.33
C ALA A 27 8.32 14.31 11.37
N GLU A 28 7.90 15.58 11.20
CA GLU A 28 6.49 15.96 11.15
C GLU A 28 5.80 15.37 9.92
N THR A 29 6.41 15.49 8.73
CA THR A 29 5.87 14.88 7.52
C THR A 29 5.86 13.36 7.64
N LEU A 30 6.92 12.75 8.18
CA LEU A 30 6.99 11.31 8.40
C LEU A 30 5.86 10.81 9.32
N HIS A 31 5.57 11.55 10.39
CA HIS A 31 4.46 11.23 11.29
C HIS A 31 3.10 11.27 10.57
N LEU A 32 2.86 12.31 9.76
CA LEU A 32 1.65 12.42 8.94
C LEU A 32 1.55 11.29 7.91
N LEU A 33 2.66 10.89 7.29
CA LEU A 33 2.71 9.76 6.36
C LEU A 33 2.39 8.45 7.06
N CYS A 34 2.88 8.21 8.28
CA CYS A 34 2.52 7.04 9.07
C CYS A 34 1.02 7.01 9.37
N LYS A 35 0.46 8.14 9.80
CA LYS A 35 -0.97 8.28 10.05
C LYS A 35 -1.80 8.03 8.80
N ALA A 36 -1.44 8.65 7.67
CA ALA A 36 -2.12 8.45 6.39
C ALA A 36 -2.01 7.01 5.91
N GLY A 37 -0.82 6.42 5.96
CA GLY A 37 -0.57 5.04 5.55
C GLY A 37 -1.38 4.03 6.37
N TYR A 38 -1.42 4.20 7.69
CA TYR A 38 -2.20 3.32 8.56
C TYR A 38 -3.71 3.53 8.41
N THR A 39 -4.16 4.77 8.23
CA THR A 39 -5.57 5.06 7.93
C THR A 39 -5.98 4.41 6.60
N TYR A 40 -5.12 4.49 5.60
CA TYR A 40 -5.37 3.89 4.29
C TYR A 40 -5.36 2.37 4.34
N TYR A 41 -4.41 1.78 5.07
CA TYR A 41 -4.36 0.35 5.30
C TYR A 41 -5.68 -0.19 5.89
N ASN A 42 -6.25 0.49 6.89
CA ASN A 42 -7.57 0.10 7.41
C ASN A 42 -8.67 0.24 6.35
N ALA A 43 -8.61 1.25 5.48
CA ALA A 43 -9.56 1.35 4.36
C ALA A 43 -9.44 0.16 3.40
N VAL A 44 -8.22 -0.34 3.16
CA VAL A 44 -7.98 -1.52 2.33
C VAL A 44 -8.54 -2.78 2.99
N LEU A 45 -8.37 -2.96 4.31
CA LEU A 45 -9.00 -4.08 5.03
C LEU A 45 -10.53 -4.06 4.92
N CYS A 46 -11.15 -2.87 5.00
CA CYS A 46 -12.59 -2.74 4.76
C CYS A 46 -12.97 -3.09 3.32
N LEU A 47 -12.13 -2.75 2.33
CA LEU A 47 -12.35 -3.12 0.94
C LEU A 47 -12.23 -4.64 0.74
N ASP A 48 -11.24 -5.29 1.33
CA ASP A 48 -11.08 -6.75 1.29
C ASP A 48 -12.31 -7.44 1.90
N ALA A 49 -12.75 -7.02 3.09
CA ALA A 49 -13.97 -7.56 3.71
C ALA A 49 -15.23 -7.36 2.84
N LEU A 50 -15.33 -6.22 2.13
CA LEU A 50 -16.42 -5.99 1.19
C LEU A 50 -16.35 -6.91 -0.03
N VAL A 51 -15.16 -7.15 -0.58
CA VAL A 51 -14.95 -7.97 -1.78
C VAL A 51 -15.11 -9.46 -1.50
N ASP A 52 -14.60 -9.92 -0.37
CA ASP A 52 -14.51 -11.35 -0.03
C ASP A 52 -15.73 -11.83 0.77
N GLU A 53 -16.21 -11.04 1.72
CA GLU A 53 -17.31 -11.41 2.62
C GLU A 53 -18.64 -10.73 2.26
N GLY A 54 -18.63 -9.74 1.37
CA GLY A 54 -19.81 -8.97 1.01
C GLY A 54 -20.30 -8.02 2.13
N ASP A 55 -19.43 -7.65 3.08
CA ASP A 55 -19.82 -6.79 4.21
C ASP A 55 -20.05 -5.33 3.78
N THR A 56 -21.31 -5.03 3.43
CA THR A 56 -21.73 -3.67 3.05
C THR A 56 -21.55 -2.62 4.16
N LYS A 57 -21.39 -3.01 5.44
CA LYS A 57 -21.11 -2.04 6.52
C LYS A 57 -19.69 -1.49 6.41
N ALA A 58 -18.75 -2.32 5.94
CA ALA A 58 -17.36 -1.92 5.70
C ALA A 58 -17.25 -0.82 4.64
N LEU A 59 -18.24 -0.68 3.73
CA LEU A 59 -18.25 0.38 2.71
C LEU A 59 -18.25 1.79 3.31
N VAL A 60 -19.06 2.04 4.34
CA VAL A 60 -19.17 3.38 4.95
C VAL A 60 -17.86 3.75 5.64
N GLU A 61 -17.27 2.80 6.35
CA GLU A 61 -15.99 2.98 7.05
C GLU A 61 -14.83 3.16 6.05
N MET A 62 -14.77 2.34 5.00
CA MET A 62 -13.81 2.45 3.91
C MET A 62 -13.81 3.85 3.30
N LEU A 63 -14.99 4.40 2.99
CA LEU A 63 -15.12 5.73 2.40
C LEU A 63 -14.61 6.82 3.35
N ALA A 64 -14.96 6.75 4.63
CA ALA A 64 -14.50 7.71 5.64
C ALA A 64 -12.96 7.66 5.82
N LEU A 65 -12.38 6.47 5.86
CA LEU A 65 -10.93 6.26 6.00
C LEU A 65 -10.18 6.74 4.74
N GLN A 66 -10.70 6.47 3.54
CA GLN A 66 -10.12 7.01 2.31
C GLN A 66 -10.17 8.54 2.28
N GLU A 67 -11.29 9.15 2.67
CA GLU A 67 -11.42 10.61 2.73
C GLU A 67 -10.39 11.22 3.69
N GLN A 68 -10.23 10.65 4.89
CA GLN A 68 -9.23 11.10 5.86
C GLN A 68 -7.81 10.96 5.32
N THR A 69 -7.49 9.84 4.68
CA THR A 69 -6.21 9.61 4.02
C THR A 69 -5.92 10.68 2.99
N ILE A 70 -6.86 10.95 2.08
CA ILE A 70 -6.72 11.94 1.01
C ILE A 70 -6.53 13.34 1.60
N LYS A 71 -7.26 13.71 2.66
CA LYS A 71 -7.09 15.00 3.34
C LYS A 71 -5.68 15.16 3.90
N ILE A 72 -5.15 14.15 4.57
CA ILE A 72 -3.78 14.18 5.11
C ILE A 72 -2.77 14.29 3.96
N LEU A 73 -2.86 13.43 2.94
CA LEU A 73 -1.92 13.44 1.81
C LEU A 73 -1.99 14.74 1.00
N THR A 74 -3.17 15.32 0.85
CA THR A 74 -3.35 16.64 0.19
C THR A 74 -2.71 17.76 0.99
N SER A 75 -2.72 17.68 2.33
CA SER A 75 -2.02 18.66 3.17
C SER A 75 -0.50 18.62 3.01
N ILE A 76 0.06 17.48 2.58
CA ILE A 76 1.49 17.29 2.33
C ILE A 76 1.85 17.71 0.91
N TYR A 77 1.11 17.22 -0.09
CA TYR A 77 1.50 17.32 -1.50
C TYR A 77 0.78 18.40 -2.29
N GLY A 78 -0.41 18.82 -1.88
CA GLY A 78 -1.32 19.62 -2.69
C GLY A 78 -1.88 18.85 -3.90
N TYR A 79 -2.90 19.39 -4.55
CA TYR A 79 -3.67 18.69 -5.59
C TYR A 79 -2.95 18.54 -6.95
N LYS A 80 -1.88 19.32 -7.21
CA LYS A 80 -1.11 19.28 -8.48
C LYS A 80 0.15 18.41 -8.40
N SER A 81 0.37 17.71 -7.30
CA SER A 81 1.58 16.92 -7.12
C SER A 81 1.60 15.70 -8.05
N PRO A 82 2.77 15.32 -8.61
CA PRO A 82 2.96 14.07 -9.34
C PRO A 82 2.71 12.82 -8.46
N PHE A 83 2.68 12.98 -7.13
CA PHE A 83 2.26 11.91 -6.22
C PHE A 83 0.92 11.28 -6.62
N TRP A 84 -0.02 12.09 -7.11
CA TRP A 84 -1.34 11.58 -7.48
C TRP A 84 -1.33 10.67 -8.70
N GLU A 85 -0.34 10.79 -9.59
CA GLU A 85 -0.15 9.85 -10.70
C GLU A 85 0.29 8.48 -10.18
N LEU A 86 1.25 8.46 -9.25
CA LEU A 86 1.68 7.23 -8.57
C LEU A 86 0.53 6.60 -7.78
N TRP A 87 -0.25 7.41 -7.05
CA TRP A 87 -1.44 6.95 -6.34
C TRP A 87 -2.43 6.23 -7.26
N GLN A 88 -2.73 6.81 -8.43
CA GLN A 88 -3.62 6.19 -9.41
C GLN A 88 -3.01 4.91 -9.98
N GLN A 89 -1.70 4.91 -10.24
CA GLN A 89 -0.98 3.71 -10.67
C GLN A 89 -1.14 2.58 -9.63
N ARG A 90 -0.90 2.84 -8.33
CA ARG A 90 -1.00 1.80 -7.28
C ARG A 90 -2.42 1.26 -7.12
N LYS A 91 -3.44 2.12 -7.26
CA LYS A 91 -4.83 1.66 -7.30
C LYS A 91 -5.10 0.76 -8.50
N ALA A 92 -4.59 1.10 -9.68
CA ALA A 92 -4.76 0.26 -10.86
C ALA A 92 -4.05 -1.09 -10.71
N GLU A 93 -2.85 -1.12 -10.13
CA GLU A 93 -2.11 -2.34 -9.78
C GLU A 93 -2.94 -3.24 -8.84
N TYR A 94 -3.48 -2.68 -7.75
CA TYR A 94 -4.31 -3.44 -6.82
C TYR A 94 -5.62 -3.95 -7.44
N PHE A 95 -6.34 -3.14 -8.22
CA PHE A 95 -7.55 -3.61 -8.91
C PHE A 95 -7.25 -4.71 -9.93
N LYS A 96 -6.11 -4.63 -10.61
CA LYS A 96 -5.62 -5.71 -11.48
C LYS A 96 -5.34 -6.99 -10.67
N ALA A 97 -4.85 -6.86 -9.43
CA ALA A 97 -4.63 -7.99 -8.53
C ALA A 97 -5.95 -8.74 -8.26
N ILE A 98 -7.02 -8.04 -7.87
CA ILE A 98 -8.35 -8.62 -7.62
C ILE A 98 -8.86 -9.41 -8.84
N GLN A 99 -8.72 -8.85 -10.04
CA GLN A 99 -9.14 -9.52 -11.27
C GLN A 99 -8.26 -10.74 -11.58
N THR A 100 -6.95 -10.61 -11.36
CA THR A 100 -5.97 -11.65 -11.63
C THR A 100 -6.16 -12.84 -10.70
N GLU A 101 -6.39 -12.59 -9.40
CA GLU A 101 -6.67 -13.62 -8.40
C GLU A 101 -7.85 -14.49 -8.78
N LYS A 102 -9.00 -13.89 -9.11
CA LYS A 102 -10.20 -14.62 -9.56
C LYS A 102 -9.93 -15.51 -10.77
N ARG A 103 -9.11 -15.04 -11.71
CA ARG A 103 -8.70 -15.82 -12.88
C ARG A 103 -7.75 -16.97 -12.48
N LEU A 104 -6.77 -16.71 -11.63
CA LEU A 104 -5.79 -17.72 -11.22
C LEU A 104 -6.42 -18.85 -10.39
N LEU A 105 -7.48 -18.58 -9.61
CA LEU A 105 -8.25 -19.62 -8.90
C LEU A 105 -8.85 -20.69 -9.81
N THR A 106 -9.12 -20.36 -11.08
CA THR A 106 -9.67 -21.31 -12.07
C THR A 106 -8.61 -21.81 -13.06
N THR A 107 -7.35 -21.41 -12.87
CA THR A 107 -6.24 -21.82 -13.73
C THR A 107 -5.61 -23.11 -13.19
N PRO A 108 -5.50 -24.19 -13.99
CA PRO A 108 -5.00 -25.48 -13.51
C PRO A 108 -3.57 -25.46 -12.99
N GLU A 109 -2.70 -24.67 -13.62
CA GLU A 109 -1.29 -24.52 -13.24
C GLU A 109 -0.93 -23.04 -13.20
N VAL A 110 -0.45 -22.56 -12.05
CA VAL A 110 0.01 -21.18 -11.85
C VAL A 110 1.53 -21.19 -11.75
N SER A 111 2.19 -20.49 -12.67
CA SER A 111 3.65 -20.32 -12.61
C SER A 111 4.06 -19.40 -11.45
N PHE A 112 5.28 -19.59 -10.95
CA PHE A 112 5.84 -18.73 -9.90
C PHE A 112 5.87 -17.24 -10.29
N GLU A 113 6.06 -16.90 -11.57
CA GLU A 113 6.04 -15.50 -12.01
C GLU A 113 4.63 -14.90 -11.98
N GLN A 114 3.60 -15.67 -12.33
CA GLN A 114 2.21 -15.24 -12.22
C GLN A 114 1.83 -15.02 -10.76
N TYR A 115 2.22 -15.95 -9.88
CA TYR A 115 2.03 -15.82 -8.44
C TYR A 115 2.77 -14.58 -7.89
N SER A 116 4.04 -14.42 -8.25
CA SER A 116 4.87 -13.30 -7.79
C SER A 116 4.33 -11.95 -8.25
N SER A 117 3.83 -11.87 -9.49
CA SER A 117 3.17 -10.68 -10.01
C SER A 117 1.86 -10.38 -9.28
N LEU A 118 1.07 -11.41 -8.96
CA LEU A 118 -0.14 -11.24 -8.16
C LEU A 118 0.19 -10.70 -6.76
N ALA A 119 1.13 -11.32 -6.05
CA ALA A 119 1.53 -10.90 -4.71
C ALA A 119 2.07 -9.46 -4.68
N ASP A 120 2.88 -9.08 -5.68
CA ASP A 120 3.38 -7.71 -5.80
C ASP A 120 2.24 -6.70 -6.08
N ASP A 121 1.29 -7.03 -6.96
CA ASP A 121 0.12 -6.21 -7.27
C ASP A 121 -0.85 -6.10 -6.06
N LYS A 122 -1.10 -7.20 -5.31
CA LYS A 122 -1.92 -7.17 -4.07
C LYS A 122 -1.31 -6.25 -3.01
N SER A 123 0.01 -6.19 -2.96
CA SER A 123 0.74 -5.32 -2.02
C SER A 123 0.95 -3.88 -2.51
N ALA A 124 0.37 -3.48 -3.66
CA ALA A 124 0.68 -2.21 -4.32
C ALA A 124 0.49 -0.98 -3.42
N PHE A 125 -0.44 -1.03 -2.47
CA PHE A 125 -0.65 0.07 -1.53
C PHE A 125 0.51 0.28 -0.55
N GLY A 126 1.27 -0.76 -0.23
CA GLY A 126 2.52 -0.62 0.54
C GLY A 126 3.56 0.23 -0.20
N LYS A 127 3.57 0.19 -1.54
CA LYS A 127 4.46 1.00 -2.38
C LYS A 127 4.21 2.50 -2.22
N ILE A 128 2.99 2.91 -1.82
CA ILE A 128 2.66 4.33 -1.58
C ILE A 128 3.53 4.94 -0.48
N ALA A 129 3.98 4.14 0.51
CA ALA A 129 4.91 4.63 1.53
C ALA A 129 6.26 5.04 0.92
N ILE A 130 6.76 4.26 -0.04
CA ILE A 130 7.99 4.54 -0.78
C ILE A 130 7.77 5.72 -1.74
N ASP A 131 6.67 5.70 -2.51
CA ASP A 131 6.30 6.78 -3.44
C ASP A 131 6.21 8.13 -2.70
N SER A 132 5.61 8.12 -1.50
CA SER A 132 5.46 9.29 -0.64
C SER A 132 6.79 9.89 -0.25
N LEU A 133 7.69 9.06 0.29
CA LEU A 133 9.00 9.52 0.73
C LEU A 133 9.85 9.99 -0.44
N TRP A 134 9.76 9.32 -1.59
CA TRP A 134 10.48 9.72 -2.79
C TRP A 134 10.03 11.10 -3.29
N VAL A 135 8.73 11.30 -3.48
CA VAL A 135 8.18 12.60 -3.92
C VAL A 135 8.51 13.70 -2.91
N GLN A 136 8.35 13.43 -1.61
CA GLN A 136 8.63 14.42 -0.57
C GLN A 136 10.11 14.76 -0.44
N SER A 137 11.00 13.79 -0.66
CA SER A 137 12.45 14.01 -0.54
C SER A 137 12.97 15.05 -1.53
N ASN A 138 12.24 15.28 -2.63
CA ASN A 138 12.64 16.07 -3.79
C ASN A 138 14.00 15.62 -4.37
N THR A 139 14.41 14.38 -4.08
CA THR A 139 15.66 13.81 -4.58
C THR A 139 15.42 13.12 -5.92
N GLN A 140 16.28 13.39 -6.89
CA GLN A 140 16.26 12.68 -8.19
C GLN A 140 16.98 11.32 -8.11
N ASN A 141 17.18 10.75 -6.91
CA ASN A 141 17.83 9.45 -6.77
C ASN A 141 16.87 8.31 -7.11
N LYS A 142 16.53 8.24 -8.39
CA LYS A 142 15.63 7.25 -8.98
C LYS A 142 16.13 5.83 -8.74
N THR A 143 17.45 5.62 -8.71
CA THR A 143 18.07 4.32 -8.43
C THR A 143 17.73 3.81 -7.03
N VAL A 144 17.75 4.66 -6.00
CA VAL A 144 17.35 4.27 -4.64
C VAL A 144 15.86 3.93 -4.61
N TYR A 145 15.03 4.77 -5.20
CA TYR A 145 13.59 4.54 -5.32
C TYR A 145 13.26 3.19 -5.99
N GLU A 146 13.85 2.90 -7.15
CA GLU A 146 13.66 1.64 -7.88
C GLU A 146 14.13 0.43 -7.07
N LYS A 147 15.26 0.53 -6.35
CA LYS A 147 15.74 -0.54 -5.48
C LYS A 147 14.82 -0.80 -4.29
N LEU A 148 14.22 0.24 -3.72
CA LEU A 148 13.25 0.10 -2.64
C LEU A 148 11.96 -0.58 -3.12
N LEU A 149 11.46 -0.20 -4.31
CA LEU A 149 10.33 -0.89 -4.92
C LEU A 149 10.64 -2.37 -5.22
N LEU A 150 11.84 -2.67 -5.70
CA LEU A 150 12.26 -4.06 -5.94
C LEU A 150 12.36 -4.85 -4.63
N SER A 151 12.91 -4.24 -3.58
CA SER A 151 12.95 -4.83 -2.24
C SER A 151 11.54 -5.10 -1.71
N HIS A 152 10.62 -4.15 -1.88
CA HIS A 152 9.22 -4.33 -1.52
C HIS A 152 8.58 -5.49 -2.29
N ARG A 153 8.83 -5.63 -3.60
CA ARG A 153 8.36 -6.78 -4.38
C ARG A 153 8.84 -8.10 -3.75
N TYR A 154 10.12 -8.23 -3.45
CA TYR A 154 10.65 -9.45 -2.83
C TYR A 154 10.04 -9.72 -1.45
N PHE A 155 9.86 -8.67 -0.64
CA PHE A 155 9.18 -8.77 0.64
C PHE A 155 7.74 -9.27 0.47
N SER A 156 6.96 -8.66 -0.42
CA SER A 156 5.55 -9.03 -0.65
C SER A 156 5.39 -10.45 -1.15
N VAL A 157 6.24 -10.90 -2.08
CA VAL A 157 6.21 -12.27 -2.58
C VAL A 157 6.55 -13.26 -1.45
N GLY A 158 7.60 -12.98 -0.67
CA GLY A 158 7.96 -13.81 0.48
C GLY A 158 6.89 -13.84 1.57
N PHE A 159 6.26 -12.70 1.85
CA PHE A 159 5.21 -12.59 2.85
C PHE A 159 3.94 -13.36 2.42
N GLN A 160 3.53 -13.26 1.16
CA GLN A 160 2.38 -14.02 0.66
C GLN A 160 2.66 -15.53 0.68
N LEU A 161 3.87 -15.96 0.29
CA LEU A 161 4.26 -17.38 0.39
C LEU A 161 4.21 -17.90 1.84
N TYR A 162 4.58 -17.06 2.79
CA TYR A 162 4.51 -17.42 4.21
C TYR A 162 3.07 -17.50 4.72
N ASP A 163 2.17 -16.65 4.21
CA ASP A 163 0.74 -16.64 4.57
C ASP A 163 -0.02 -17.84 3.95
N ASP A 164 0.37 -18.26 2.74
CA ASP A 164 -0.31 -19.32 1.99
C ASP A 164 0.10 -20.76 2.40
N VAL A 165 1.19 -20.96 3.15
CA VAL A 165 1.76 -22.28 3.54
C VAL A 165 1.42 -22.66 4.98
#